data_AF-A0A949ZXW6-F1
#
_entry.id   AF-A0A949ZXW6-F1
#
_cell.length_a   1.000
_cell.length_b   1.000
_cell.length_c   1.000
_cell.angle_alpha   90.00
_cell.angle_beta   90.00
_cell.angle_gamma   90.00
#
_symmetry.space_group_name_H-M   'P 1'
#
loop_
_entity.id
_entity.type
_entity.pdbx_description
1 polymer ?
#
loop_
_entity_poly.entity_id
_entity_poly.type
_entity_poly.pdbx_seq_one_letter_code
_entity_poly.pdbx_strand_id
1 'polypeptide(L)' 'LKFIEDDFLAGSRLDPATDGRPDPRPDVRENATQLGTLVSDFDFNQPPRPPLILPLNPQPGPASQAGG' A
#
# COMPACT_ATOMS: atom_id res chain seq x y z
N LEU A 1 -2.77 1.41 -11.42
CA LEU A 1 -3.66 0.27 -11.07
C LEU A 1 -3.51 0.04 -9.57
N LYS A 2 -4.63 0.04 -8.85
CA LYS A 2 -4.63 -0.12 -7.40
C LYS A 2 -4.92 -1.58 -7.11
N PHE A 3 -3.91 -2.26 -6.61
CA PHE A 3 -3.92 -3.71 -6.46
C PHE A 3 -5.15 -4.21 -5.67
N ILE A 4 -5.53 -3.50 -4.61
CA ILE A 4 -6.65 -3.89 -3.74
C ILE A 4 -7.98 -3.72 -4.47
N GLU A 5 -8.22 -2.59 -5.11
CA GLU A 5 -9.52 -2.28 -5.67
C GLU A 5 -9.81 -3.05 -6.97
N ASP A 6 -8.78 -3.38 -7.73
CA ASP A 6 -8.93 -4.18 -8.95
C ASP A 6 -9.17 -5.66 -8.67
N ASP A 7 -8.44 -6.23 -7.70
CA ASP A 7 -8.55 -7.67 -7.40
C ASP A 7 -9.65 -7.99 -6.37
N PHE A 8 -9.99 -7.05 -5.47
CA PHE A 8 -10.92 -7.32 -4.36
C PHE A 8 -12.21 -6.50 -4.38
N LEU A 9 -12.26 -5.37 -5.12
CA LEU A 9 -13.46 -4.53 -5.24
C LEU A 9 -14.04 -4.50 -6.66
N ALA A 10 -13.67 -5.46 -7.51
CA ALA A 10 -14.11 -5.57 -8.91
C ALA A 10 -13.88 -4.29 -9.73
N GLY A 11 -12.79 -3.57 -9.44
CA GLY A 11 -12.47 -2.31 -10.11
C GLY A 11 -13.20 -1.09 -9.55
N SER A 12 -14.01 -1.22 -8.49
CA SER A 12 -14.71 -0.08 -7.89
C SER A 12 -13.73 0.98 -7.40
N ARG A 13 -14.11 2.25 -7.55
CA ARG A 13 -13.31 3.42 -7.16
C ARG A 13 -14.15 4.35 -6.33
N LEU A 14 -13.48 5.10 -5.45
CA LEU A 14 -14.13 6.21 -4.77
C LEU A 14 -14.51 7.28 -5.80
N ASP A 15 -15.78 7.66 -5.80
CA ASP A 15 -16.31 8.80 -6.53
C ASP A 15 -16.82 9.83 -5.52
N PRO A 16 -16.06 10.93 -5.30
CA PRO A 16 -16.46 11.99 -4.38
C PRO A 16 -17.82 12.61 -4.69
N ALA A 17 -18.31 12.51 -5.93
CA ALA A 17 -19.61 13.05 -6.33
C ALA A 17 -20.79 12.17 -5.90
N THR A 18 -20.58 10.84 -5.76
CA THR A 18 -21.68 9.89 -5.52
C THR A 18 -21.58 9.17 -4.19
N ASP A 19 -20.39 9.09 -3.57
CA ASP A 19 -20.17 8.28 -2.36
C ASP A 19 -20.72 8.90 -1.07
N GLY A 20 -21.35 10.09 -1.15
CA GLY A 20 -22.12 10.72 -0.08
C GLY A 20 -21.33 11.18 1.14
N ARG A 21 -20.02 10.86 1.20
CA ARG A 21 -19.11 11.24 2.27
C ARG A 21 -18.24 12.41 1.79
N PRO A 22 -18.31 13.58 2.46
CA PRO A 22 -17.39 14.68 2.16
C PRO A 22 -15.95 14.21 2.30
N ASP A 23 -15.20 14.27 1.20
CA ASP A 23 -13.77 13.97 1.17
C ASP A 23 -12.98 15.28 1.10
N PRO A 24 -12.24 15.66 2.16
CA PRO A 24 -11.48 16.91 2.19
C PRO A 24 -10.20 16.85 1.35
N ARG A 25 -9.84 15.68 0.81
CA ARG A 25 -8.67 15.56 -0.07
C ARG A 25 -8.94 16.32 -1.37
N PRO A 26 -7.99 17.14 -1.85
CA PRO A 26 -8.18 17.95 -3.06
C PRO A 26 -8.27 17.10 -4.33
N ASP A 27 -7.74 15.89 -4.30
CA ASP A 27 -7.76 14.92 -5.39
C ASP A 27 -7.98 13.49 -4.87
N VAL A 28 -8.54 12.65 -5.75
CA VAL A 28 -8.59 11.21 -5.56
C VAL A 28 -7.17 10.70 -5.83
N ARG A 29 -6.43 10.38 -4.76
CA ARG A 29 -4.98 10.07 -4.75
C ARG A 29 -4.57 9.01 -5.77
N GLU A 30 -5.54 8.21 -6.11
CA GLU A 30 -5.54 7.07 -6.99
C GLU A 30 -5.55 7.40 -8.48
N ASN A 31 -5.92 8.62 -8.82
CA ASN A 31 -5.81 9.20 -10.16
C ASN A 31 -4.50 9.98 -10.33
N ALA A 32 -3.65 10.06 -9.29
CA ALA A 32 -2.38 10.77 -9.38
C ALA A 32 -1.44 10.05 -10.36
N THR A 33 -1.19 10.68 -11.50
CA THR A 33 -0.39 10.13 -12.61
C THR A 33 1.06 9.82 -12.25
N GLN A 34 1.60 10.48 -11.22
CA GLN A 34 2.93 10.21 -10.68
C GLN A 34 3.03 8.87 -9.93
N LEU A 35 1.90 8.29 -9.49
CA LEU A 35 1.90 7.03 -8.77
C LEU A 35 1.82 5.89 -9.80
N GLY A 36 2.94 5.18 -9.97
CA GLY A 36 3.05 3.99 -10.81
C GLY A 36 2.26 2.79 -10.27
N THR A 37 2.53 1.60 -10.82
CA THR A 37 1.92 0.35 -10.35
C THR A 37 2.92 -0.45 -9.51
N LEU A 38 2.45 -1.10 -8.45
CA LEU A 38 3.25 -2.04 -7.65
C LEU A 38 3.20 -3.47 -8.21
N VAL A 39 2.45 -3.73 -9.29
CA VAL A 39 2.24 -5.10 -9.83
C VAL A 39 3.56 -5.76 -10.24
N SER A 40 4.53 -4.97 -10.72
CA SER A 40 5.88 -5.46 -11.05
C SER A 40 6.71 -5.83 -9.83
N ASP A 41 6.33 -5.38 -8.64
CA ASP A 41 7.11 -5.56 -7.42
C ASP A 41 6.75 -6.88 -6.72
N PHE A 42 5.70 -7.56 -7.18
CA PHE A 42 5.23 -8.83 -6.65
C PHE A 42 5.35 -9.95 -7.71
N ASP A 43 5.98 -11.05 -7.32
CA ASP A 43 5.89 -12.31 -8.05
C ASP A 43 4.76 -13.16 -7.43
N PHE A 44 3.63 -13.24 -8.14
CA PHE A 44 2.46 -14.02 -7.73
C PHE A 44 2.59 -15.52 -8.01
N ASN A 45 3.62 -15.93 -8.76
CA ASN A 45 3.91 -17.33 -9.04
C ASN A 45 4.97 -17.90 -8.09
N GLN A 46 5.50 -17.09 -7.16
CA GLN A 46 6.48 -17.56 -6.18
C GLN A 46 5.83 -18.60 -5.22
N PRO A 47 6.52 -19.69 -4.88
CA PRO A 47 6.08 -20.57 -3.80
C PRO A 47 6.07 -19.84 -2.45
N PRO A 48 5.21 -20.25 -1.48
CA PRO A 48 5.17 -19.62 -0.16
C PRO A 48 6.55 -19.59 0.51
N ARG A 49 6.92 -18.41 1.05
CA ARG A 49 8.19 -18.25 1.78
C ARG A 49 8.10 -18.91 3.16
N PRO A 50 9.19 -19.51 3.68
CA PRO A 50 9.23 -19.99 5.05
C PRO A 50 9.03 -18.84 6.05
N PRO A 51 8.57 -19.11 7.28
CA PRO A 51 8.40 -18.09 8.31
C PRO A 51 9.71 -17.36 8.63
N LEU A 52 9.64 -16.03 8.76
CA LEU A 52 10.73 -15.22 9.29
C LEU A 52 10.60 -15.15 10.82
N ILE A 53 11.40 -15.94 11.54
CA ILE A 53 11.44 -15.90 13.00
C ILE A 53 12.24 -14.68 13.45
N LEU A 54 11.57 -13.73 14.10
CA LEU A 54 12.18 -12.52 14.63
C LEU A 54 12.68 -12.75 16.08
N PRO A 55 13.79 -12.11 16.48
CA PRO A 55 14.23 -12.15 17.87
C PRO A 55 13.21 -11.44 18.78
N LEU A 56 13.03 -11.95 20.01
CA LEU A 56 12.11 -11.36 21.00
C LEU A 56 12.51 -9.92 21.38
N ASN A 57 13.81 -9.65 21.41
CA ASN A 57 14.39 -8.35 21.75
C ASN A 57 15.34 -7.89 20.62
N PRO A 58 14.82 -7.31 19.52
CA PRO A 58 15.67 -6.77 18.46
C PRO A 58 16.46 -5.56 18.96
N GLN A 59 17.65 -5.34 18.38
CA GLN A 59 18.37 -4.09 18.60
C GLN A 59 17.55 -2.92 18.01
N PRO A 60 17.61 -1.72 18.62
CA PRO A 60 16.97 -0.54 18.06
C PRO A 60 17.43 -0.29 16.63
N GLY A 61 16.50 0.05 15.74
CA GLY A 61 16.79 0.28 14.33
C GLY A 61 17.58 1.57 14.09
N PRO A 62 18.02 1.84 12.84
CA PRO A 62 18.77 3.05 12.50
C PRO A 62 18.05 4.35 12.91
N ALA A 63 16.72 4.37 12.85
CA ALA A 63 15.89 5.51 13.27
C ALA A 63 15.89 5.73 14.81
N SER A 64 16.39 4.77 15.58
CA SER A 64 16.51 4.86 17.04
C SER A 64 17.85 5.42 17.50
N GLN A 65 18.79 5.67 16.57
CA GLN A 65 20.01 6.41 16.91
C GLN A 65 19.67 7.89 16.99
N ALA A 66 19.85 8.49 18.17
CA ALA A 66 19.77 9.94 18.31
C ALA A 66 20.83 10.56 17.39
N GLY A 67 20.42 11.51 16.53
CA GLY A 67 21.35 12.24 15.68
C GLY A 67 22.45 12.87 16.55
N GLY A 68 23.70 12.51 16.24
CA GLY A 68 24.88 13.15 16.81
C GLY A 68 25.17 14.50 16.18
#